data_AF-A0A9N8RTY1-F1
#
_entry.id   AF-A0A9N8RTY1-F1
#
_cell.length_a   1.000
_cell.length_b   1.000
_cell.length_c   1.000
_cell.angle_alpha   90.00
_cell.angle_beta   90.00
_cell.angle_gamma   90.00
#
_symmetry.space_group_name_H-M   'P 1'
#
loop_
_entity.id
_entity.type
_entity.pdbx_description
1 polymer ?
#
loop_
_entity_poly.entity_id
_entity_poly.type
_entity_poly.pdbx_seq_one_letter_code
_entity_poly.pdbx_strand_id
1 'polypeptide(L)'
;MNGQWLGIKHATAQGRDSNLVINLDLVGDAYVGMIFEWPIDPPSICAAIPIRIPVGANPFQTEGPLLGYTSQIDAGFPFIDGSQLASKLAGKPLSVARRVYIEGDWNGNRMRLSYTTDLGNAGHAVVHRFGGKAESKVVARAFSWEELKTRLFNTSYWKYIFRGQANSRWPLRSLFHREGRADLYRYTQEDVLHMHRRLSGLLSHPMDIAVNDGRGSFLHLLQHHGYPTPLLDWSFSPFVAAFFAFRGHQRATASTPGYVRIFRIDYEAWTNTMESIPMLATPRNNLSFLEFQTINNPRAIPQQALSSVTSVDDVESYIAQCEKGSNKGFLEAFDIPISEAPAALADLRLMGITAGSLFPGIDGTCEEIRSLRFP
;
A
#
# COMPACT_ATOMS: atom_id res chain seq x y z
N MET A 1 -5.32 -19.55 -1.94
CA MET A 1 -4.10 -18.89 -2.44
C MET A 1 -4.18 -17.36 -2.50
N ASN A 2 -5.37 -16.76 -2.53
CA ASN A 2 -5.58 -15.31 -2.52
C ASN A 2 -4.64 -14.52 -1.59
N GLY A 3 -4.07 -13.41 -2.06
CA GLY A 3 -3.17 -12.51 -1.34
C GLY A 3 -1.76 -12.43 -1.94
N GLN A 4 -0.88 -11.74 -1.21
CA GLN A 4 0.53 -11.54 -1.56
C GLN A 4 1.45 -12.61 -0.95
N TRP A 5 2.44 -13.05 -1.72
CA TRP A 5 3.44 -14.03 -1.32
C TRP A 5 4.83 -13.55 -1.70
N LEU A 6 5.79 -13.72 -0.80
CA LEU A 6 7.18 -13.33 -1.00
C LEU A 6 8.12 -14.49 -0.73
N GLY A 7 9.21 -14.58 -1.49
CA GLY A 7 10.25 -15.55 -1.21
C GLY A 7 11.44 -15.42 -2.15
N ILE A 8 12.25 -16.46 -2.15
CA ILE A 8 13.44 -16.55 -3.00
C ILE A 8 13.26 -17.72 -3.95
N LYS A 9 13.56 -17.48 -5.23
CA LYS A 9 13.73 -18.50 -6.25
C LYS A 9 15.20 -18.91 -6.26
N HIS A 10 15.42 -20.21 -6.26
CA HIS A 10 16.73 -20.83 -6.39
C HIS A 10 16.83 -21.53 -7.75
N ALA A 11 17.81 -21.13 -8.55
CA ALA A 11 18.05 -21.73 -9.86
C ALA A 11 18.82 -23.06 -9.71
N THR A 12 18.47 -24.09 -10.48
CA THR A 12 19.19 -25.38 -10.45
C THR A 12 20.32 -25.49 -11.47
N ALA A 13 20.49 -24.49 -12.36
CA ALA A 13 21.51 -24.42 -13.43
C ALA A 13 22.14 -23.01 -13.51
N GLN A 14 22.63 -22.56 -14.69
CA GLN A 14 23.25 -21.24 -14.98
C GLN A 14 22.40 -19.99 -14.64
N GLY A 15 21.26 -20.15 -13.98
CA GLY A 15 20.43 -19.05 -13.47
C GLY A 15 20.99 -18.45 -12.18
N ARG A 16 20.40 -17.33 -11.75
CA ARG A 16 20.72 -16.66 -10.50
C ARG A 16 19.53 -16.74 -9.56
N ASP A 17 19.84 -16.65 -8.26
CA ASP A 17 18.81 -16.48 -7.26
C ASP A 17 18.16 -15.10 -7.40
N SER A 18 16.87 -15.05 -7.10
CA SER A 18 16.06 -13.86 -7.31
C SER A 18 14.97 -13.74 -6.26
N ASN A 19 14.65 -12.51 -5.89
CA ASN A 19 13.46 -12.20 -5.11
C ASN A 19 12.22 -12.48 -5.95
N LEU A 20 11.21 -13.05 -5.32
CA LEU A 20 9.97 -13.44 -5.97
C LEU A 20 8.79 -12.82 -5.22
N VAL A 21 7.94 -12.11 -5.96
CA VAL A 21 6.68 -11.52 -5.47
C VAL A 21 5.54 -12.17 -6.26
N ILE A 22 4.58 -12.78 -5.58
CA ILE A 22 3.37 -13.31 -6.21
C ILE A 22 2.17 -12.60 -5.63
N ASN A 23 1.41 -11.95 -6.50
CA ASN A 23 0.16 -11.31 -6.14
C ASN A 23 -0.98 -12.08 -6.82
N LEU A 24 -1.88 -12.67 -6.02
CA LEU A 24 -3.03 -13.45 -6.53
C LEU A 24 -4.32 -12.90 -5.98
N ASP A 25 -5.27 -12.63 -6.86
CA ASP A 25 -6.64 -12.27 -6.53
C ASP A 25 -7.58 -13.45 -6.87
N LEU A 26 -8.58 -13.71 -6.02
CA LEU A 26 -9.68 -14.62 -6.34
C LEU A 26 -10.64 -13.94 -7.33
N VAL A 27 -10.79 -14.52 -8.51
CA VAL A 27 -11.67 -14.04 -9.59
C VAL A 27 -12.54 -15.20 -10.08
N GLY A 28 -13.81 -15.20 -9.66
CA GLY A 28 -14.75 -16.28 -9.96
C GLY A 28 -14.27 -17.61 -9.38
N ASP A 29 -13.94 -18.55 -10.27
CA ASP A 29 -13.50 -19.91 -9.96
C ASP A 29 -11.98 -20.10 -10.02
N ALA A 30 -11.19 -19.02 -10.10
CA ALA A 30 -9.74 -19.11 -10.19
C ALA A 30 -9.02 -18.03 -9.37
N TYR A 31 -7.80 -18.33 -8.95
CA TYR A 31 -6.82 -17.35 -8.52
C TYR A 31 -6.08 -16.82 -9.76
N VAL A 32 -6.13 -15.51 -9.99
CA VAL A 32 -5.51 -14.83 -11.13
C VAL A 32 -4.52 -13.81 -10.59
N GLY A 33 -3.37 -13.69 -11.22
CA GLY A 33 -2.48 -12.56 -10.95
C GLY A 33 -1.11 -12.71 -11.56
N MET A 34 -0.11 -12.14 -10.90
CA MET A 34 1.23 -11.96 -11.46
C MET A 34 2.30 -12.54 -10.53
N ILE A 35 3.28 -13.21 -11.12
CA ILE A 35 4.57 -13.51 -10.50
C ILE A 35 5.59 -12.51 -11.02
N PHE A 36 6.30 -11.85 -10.12
CA PHE A 36 7.44 -10.99 -10.43
C PHE A 36 8.72 -11.61 -9.91
N GLU A 37 9.71 -11.66 -10.79
CA GLU A 37 11.07 -12.10 -10.49
C GLU A 37 12.01 -10.91 -10.61
N TRP A 38 12.77 -10.65 -9.54
CA TRP A 38 13.78 -9.61 -9.46
C TRP A 38 15.14 -10.19 -9.06
N PRO A 39 16.16 -10.11 -9.92
CA PRO A 39 17.51 -10.55 -9.57
C PRO A 39 18.01 -9.90 -8.29
N ILE A 40 18.69 -10.68 -7.44
CA ILE A 40 19.33 -10.16 -6.22
C ILE A 40 20.50 -9.22 -6.59
N ASP A 41 21.26 -9.58 -7.63
CA ASP A 41 22.39 -8.81 -8.13
C ASP A 41 22.08 -8.11 -9.47
N PRO A 42 22.55 -6.88 -9.69
CA PRO A 42 22.40 -6.18 -10.97
C PRO A 42 23.13 -6.90 -12.14
N PRO A 43 22.71 -6.71 -13.41
CA PRO A 43 21.63 -5.83 -13.87
C PRO A 43 20.22 -6.42 -13.65
N SER A 44 19.32 -5.60 -13.13
CA SER A 44 17.99 -6.03 -12.65
C SER A 44 16.93 -5.91 -13.75
N ILE A 45 16.87 -6.83 -14.70
CA ILE A 45 15.66 -6.96 -15.54
C ILE A 45 14.62 -7.69 -14.70
N CYS A 46 13.43 -7.11 -14.56
CA CYS A 46 12.32 -7.79 -13.93
C CYS A 46 11.57 -8.64 -14.95
N ALA A 47 11.44 -9.92 -14.62
CA ALA A 47 10.53 -10.82 -15.30
C ALA A 47 9.16 -10.79 -14.63
N ALA A 48 8.12 -10.85 -15.44
CA ALA A 48 6.73 -10.89 -15.01
C ALA A 48 5.99 -12.02 -15.73
N ILE A 49 5.24 -12.82 -14.99
CA ILE A 49 4.54 -14.00 -15.50
C ILE A 49 3.09 -13.93 -15.02
N PRO A 50 2.12 -13.62 -15.90
CA PRO A 50 0.71 -13.74 -15.55
C PRO A 50 0.33 -15.21 -15.41
N ILE A 51 -0.41 -15.54 -14.36
CA ILE A 51 -0.83 -16.92 -14.06
C ILE A 51 -2.32 -16.99 -13.72
N ARG A 52 -2.91 -18.16 -13.94
CA ARG A 52 -4.30 -18.49 -13.57
C ARG A 52 -4.35 -19.90 -13.02
N ILE A 53 -4.86 -20.04 -11.80
CA ILE A 53 -4.93 -21.32 -11.09
C ILE A 53 -6.38 -21.56 -10.65
N PRO A 54 -7.05 -22.64 -11.11
CA PRO A 54 -8.40 -22.97 -10.67
C PRO A 54 -8.51 -23.13 -9.15
N VAL A 55 -9.62 -22.70 -8.57
CA VAL A 55 -9.93 -22.93 -7.15
C VAL A 55 -10.03 -24.43 -6.90
N GLY A 56 -9.39 -24.91 -5.84
CA GLY A 56 -9.33 -26.33 -5.50
C GLY A 56 -8.13 -27.08 -6.10
N ALA A 57 -7.39 -26.49 -7.04
CA ALA A 57 -6.15 -27.08 -7.54
C ALA A 57 -5.04 -26.97 -6.47
N ASN A 58 -4.76 -28.09 -5.78
CA ASN A 58 -3.62 -28.23 -4.87
C ASN A 58 -3.24 -29.73 -4.73
N PRO A 59 -2.16 -30.21 -5.37
CA PRO A 59 -1.19 -29.45 -6.16
C PRO A 59 -1.82 -28.84 -7.41
N PHE A 60 -1.18 -27.81 -7.96
CA PHE A 60 -1.61 -27.10 -9.16
C PHE A 60 -0.51 -27.07 -10.22
N GLN A 61 -0.94 -26.92 -11.47
CA GLN A 61 -0.09 -26.61 -12.61
C GLN A 61 -0.64 -25.34 -13.27
N THR A 62 0.25 -24.45 -13.71
CA THR A 62 -0.09 -23.24 -14.46
C THR A 62 1.06 -22.90 -15.40
N GLU A 63 0.78 -22.11 -16.41
CA GLU A 63 1.79 -21.58 -17.31
C GLU A 63 1.50 -20.11 -17.62
N GLY A 64 2.51 -19.39 -18.08
CA GLY A 64 2.37 -18.01 -18.50
C GLY A 64 3.47 -17.57 -19.47
N PRO A 65 3.23 -16.54 -20.28
CA PRO A 65 4.26 -15.90 -21.07
C PRO A 65 5.30 -15.23 -20.16
N LEU A 66 6.56 -15.24 -20.57
CA LEU A 66 7.63 -14.50 -19.90
C LEU A 66 7.66 -13.06 -20.43
N LEU A 67 7.22 -12.12 -19.60
CA LEU A 67 7.23 -10.69 -19.91
C LEU A 67 8.40 -9.99 -19.22
N GLY A 68 8.85 -8.89 -19.83
CA GLY A 68 9.84 -7.98 -19.27
C GLY A 68 9.23 -6.66 -18.86
N TYR A 69 9.56 -6.18 -17.66
CA TYR A 69 9.16 -4.87 -17.16
C TYR A 69 9.94 -3.74 -17.84
N THR A 70 9.25 -2.75 -18.39
CA THR A 70 9.87 -1.65 -19.15
C THR A 70 10.18 -0.40 -18.34
N SER A 71 9.78 -0.37 -17.06
CA SER A 71 9.88 0.81 -16.19
C SER A 71 9.16 2.06 -16.71
N GLN A 72 8.21 1.90 -17.65
CA GLN A 72 7.41 3.02 -18.16
C GLN A 72 6.36 3.45 -17.13
N ILE A 73 6.47 4.68 -16.64
CA ILE A 73 5.64 5.21 -15.56
C ILE A 73 4.21 5.56 -16.04
N ASP A 74 4.08 6.06 -17.26
CA ASP A 74 2.79 6.44 -17.88
C ASP A 74 2.13 5.31 -18.68
N ALA A 75 2.54 4.07 -18.42
CA ALA A 75 1.90 2.88 -18.99
C ALA A 75 1.15 2.14 -17.89
N GLY A 76 -0.16 1.98 -18.06
CA GLY A 76 -0.97 1.21 -17.11
C GLY A 76 -0.57 -0.27 -17.01
N PHE A 77 0.01 -0.81 -18.09
CA PHE A 77 0.61 -2.14 -18.15
C PHE A 77 2.02 -2.05 -18.77
N PRO A 78 3.07 -1.79 -17.97
CA PRO A 78 4.44 -1.52 -18.43
C PRO A 78 5.24 -2.80 -18.69
N PHE A 79 4.64 -3.76 -19.39
CA PHE A 79 5.28 -5.05 -19.72
C PHE A 79 5.22 -5.32 -21.21
N ILE A 80 6.30 -5.87 -21.75
CA ILE A 80 6.41 -6.34 -23.13
C ILE A 80 6.96 -7.76 -23.17
N ASP A 81 6.97 -8.40 -24.33
CA ASP A 81 7.61 -9.70 -24.51
C ASP A 81 9.08 -9.68 -24.03
N GLY A 82 9.49 -10.70 -23.28
CA GLY A 82 10.84 -10.75 -22.70
C GLY A 82 11.96 -10.70 -23.74
N SER A 83 11.76 -11.30 -24.92
CA SER A 83 12.77 -11.28 -26.00
C SER A 83 12.83 -9.91 -26.66
N GLN A 84 11.69 -9.21 -26.78
CA GLN A 84 11.66 -7.83 -27.24
C GLN A 84 12.42 -6.90 -26.28
N LEU A 85 12.20 -7.03 -24.97
CA LEU A 85 12.93 -6.23 -23.99
C LEU A 85 14.44 -6.53 -24.01
N ALA A 86 14.80 -7.81 -24.00
CA ALA A 86 16.21 -8.24 -24.04
C ALA A 86 16.91 -7.72 -25.30
N SER A 87 16.26 -7.83 -26.46
CA SER A 87 16.79 -7.34 -27.73
C SER A 87 16.98 -5.82 -27.71
N LYS A 88 16.02 -5.08 -27.16
CA LYS A 88 16.08 -3.62 -27.02
C LYS A 88 17.24 -3.19 -26.12
N LEU A 89 17.44 -3.85 -24.98
CA LEU A 89 18.51 -3.52 -24.03
C LEU A 89 19.90 -3.87 -24.56
N ALA A 90 20.04 -4.97 -25.31
CA ALA A 90 21.33 -5.41 -25.85
C ALA A 90 21.70 -4.76 -27.19
N GLY A 91 20.77 -4.05 -27.84
CA GLY A 91 20.98 -3.47 -29.16
C GLY A 91 21.17 -4.51 -30.28
N LYS A 92 20.83 -5.77 -30.04
CA LYS A 92 20.94 -6.89 -30.98
C LYS A 92 19.85 -7.92 -30.73
N PRO A 93 19.44 -8.70 -31.76
CA PRO A 93 18.45 -9.76 -31.56
C PRO A 93 18.91 -10.75 -30.48
N LEU A 94 18.10 -10.87 -29.43
CA LEU A 94 18.26 -11.85 -28.37
C LEU A 94 16.94 -12.60 -28.19
N SER A 95 17.04 -13.92 -28.02
CA SER A 95 15.92 -14.76 -27.64
C SER A 95 16.08 -15.18 -26.18
N VAL A 96 15.04 -14.97 -25.40
CA VAL A 96 14.89 -15.57 -24.06
C VAL A 96 13.77 -16.59 -24.09
N ALA A 97 13.54 -17.27 -22.96
CA ALA A 97 12.39 -18.16 -22.81
C ALA A 97 11.09 -17.39 -23.07
N ARG A 98 10.14 -17.96 -23.81
CA ARG A 98 8.85 -17.31 -24.08
C ARG A 98 7.78 -17.73 -23.11
N ARG A 99 7.90 -18.94 -22.55
CA ARG A 99 6.93 -19.52 -21.62
C ARG A 99 7.61 -20.11 -20.41
N VAL A 100 6.91 -20.00 -19.29
CA VAL A 100 7.26 -20.64 -18.02
C VAL A 100 6.12 -21.56 -17.63
N TYR A 101 6.46 -22.82 -17.38
CA TYR A 101 5.56 -23.85 -16.85
C TYR A 101 5.86 -24.00 -15.36
N ILE A 102 4.83 -23.96 -14.54
CA ILE A 102 4.94 -23.91 -13.08
C ILE A 102 4.08 -25.00 -12.49
N GLU A 103 4.70 -25.81 -11.63
CA GLU A 103 4.01 -26.76 -10.77
C GLU A 103 4.17 -26.30 -9.33
N GLY A 104 3.13 -26.44 -8.51
CA GLY A 104 3.22 -26.02 -7.13
C GLY A 104 2.20 -26.65 -6.22
N ASP A 105 2.44 -26.48 -4.93
CA ASP A 105 1.52 -26.83 -3.86
C ASP A 105 1.58 -25.75 -2.78
N TRP A 106 0.51 -25.63 -2.01
CA TRP A 106 0.46 -24.68 -0.91
C TRP A 106 -0.19 -25.28 0.33
N ASN A 107 0.32 -24.90 1.49
CA ASN A 107 -0.23 -25.26 2.78
C ASN A 107 -0.09 -24.07 3.75
N GLY A 108 -1.24 -23.51 4.15
CA GLY A 108 -1.31 -22.35 5.04
C GLY A 108 -0.53 -21.16 4.48
N ASN A 109 0.57 -20.81 5.15
CA ASN A 109 1.41 -19.65 4.84
C ASN A 109 2.64 -19.99 3.99
N ARG A 110 2.73 -21.19 3.44
CA ARG A 110 3.87 -21.64 2.62
C ARG A 110 3.38 -22.18 1.29
N MET A 111 4.04 -21.77 0.21
CA MET A 111 3.82 -22.28 -1.15
C MET A 111 5.16 -22.71 -1.74
N ARG A 112 5.18 -23.92 -2.29
CA ARG A 112 6.32 -24.49 -3.00
C ARG A 112 6.05 -24.44 -4.49
N LEU A 113 7.07 -24.07 -5.25
CA LEU A 113 7.01 -23.95 -6.69
C LEU A 113 8.20 -24.65 -7.31
N SER A 114 7.96 -25.36 -8.40
CA SER A 114 8.96 -25.83 -9.36
C SER A 114 8.60 -25.23 -10.70
N TYR A 115 9.59 -24.81 -11.48
CA TYR A 115 9.33 -24.28 -12.81
C TYR A 115 10.27 -24.89 -13.85
N THR A 116 9.79 -24.91 -15.09
CA THR A 116 10.59 -25.16 -16.30
C THR A 116 10.27 -24.10 -17.35
N THR A 117 11.18 -23.85 -18.28
CA THR A 117 10.94 -22.98 -19.44
C THR A 117 10.96 -23.76 -20.74
N ASP A 118 10.45 -23.15 -21.81
CA ASP A 118 10.53 -23.69 -23.17
C ASP A 118 11.97 -23.84 -23.70
N LEU A 119 12.95 -23.18 -23.07
CA LEU A 119 14.39 -23.37 -23.32
C LEU A 119 15.05 -24.40 -22.38
N GLY A 120 14.27 -25.10 -21.55
CA GLY A 120 14.77 -26.15 -20.65
C GLY A 120 15.39 -25.63 -19.34
N ASN A 121 15.32 -24.33 -19.04
CA ASN A 121 15.75 -23.81 -17.75
C ASN A 121 14.79 -24.29 -16.67
N ALA A 122 15.31 -24.70 -15.51
CA ALA A 122 14.51 -25.16 -14.39
C ALA A 122 14.98 -24.55 -13.06
N GLY A 123 14.12 -24.64 -12.05
CA GLY A 123 14.44 -24.23 -10.69
C GLY A 123 13.26 -24.41 -9.75
N HIS A 124 13.42 -23.95 -8.52
CA HIS A 124 12.39 -24.04 -7.49
C HIS A 124 12.33 -22.77 -6.66
N ALA A 125 11.19 -22.54 -6.01
CA ALA A 125 11.02 -21.42 -5.09
C ALA A 125 10.16 -21.86 -3.90
N VAL A 126 10.42 -21.24 -2.76
CA VAL A 126 9.53 -21.31 -1.60
C VAL A 126 9.12 -19.88 -1.26
N VAL A 127 7.82 -19.61 -1.36
CA VAL A 127 7.26 -18.32 -0.97
C VAL A 127 6.38 -18.47 0.26
N HIS A 128 6.32 -17.39 1.02
CA HIS A 128 5.54 -17.27 2.23
C HIS A 128 4.49 -16.18 2.07
N ARG A 129 3.31 -16.41 2.65
CA ARG A 129 2.26 -15.39 2.71
C ARG A 129 2.81 -14.15 3.41
N PHE A 130 2.73 -13.01 2.73
CA PHE A 130 3.14 -11.73 3.28
C PHE A 130 1.90 -10.92 3.60
N GLY A 131 1.73 -10.54 4.87
CA GLY A 131 0.49 -9.98 5.38
C GLY A 131 -0.51 -11.02 5.88
N GLY A 132 -1.78 -10.59 6.02
CA GLY A 132 -2.87 -11.43 6.54
C GLY A 132 -2.92 -11.60 8.06
N LYS A 133 -2.06 -10.91 8.82
CA LYS A 133 -2.24 -10.78 10.28
C LYS A 133 -3.23 -9.65 10.58
N ALA A 134 -4.13 -9.91 11.52
CA ALA A 134 -5.15 -8.95 11.92
C ALA A 134 -4.64 -7.84 12.85
N GLU A 135 -3.40 -7.97 13.36
CA GLU A 135 -2.87 -7.11 14.42
C GLU A 135 -1.54 -6.44 14.05
N SER A 136 -1.37 -5.20 14.51
CA SER A 136 -0.15 -4.41 14.41
C SER A 136 1.00 -5.07 15.19
N LYS A 137 2.19 -5.05 14.60
CA LYS A 137 3.45 -5.56 15.16
C LYS A 137 4.28 -4.45 15.78
N VAL A 138 3.94 -3.19 15.51
CA VAL A 138 4.69 -2.04 16.03
C VAL A 138 4.43 -1.92 17.53
N VAL A 139 5.51 -1.96 18.30
CA VAL A 139 5.48 -1.73 19.74
C VAL A 139 5.28 -0.24 19.98
N ALA A 140 4.16 0.12 20.60
CA ALA A 140 3.84 1.50 20.91
C ALA A 140 4.25 1.88 22.33
N ARG A 141 4.49 3.18 22.53
CA ARG A 141 4.61 3.78 23.85
C ARG A 141 3.26 4.36 24.27
N ALA A 142 2.81 4.01 25.48
CA ALA A 142 1.58 4.57 26.03
C ALA A 142 1.81 5.98 26.57
N PHE A 143 0.88 6.89 26.30
CA PHE A 143 0.87 8.26 26.80
C PHE A 143 -0.55 8.67 27.21
N SER A 144 -0.68 9.55 28.20
CA SER A 144 -1.89 10.36 28.35
C SER A 144 -1.99 11.37 27.20
N TRP A 145 -3.19 11.92 26.97
CA TRP A 145 -3.35 12.96 25.95
C TRP A 145 -2.48 14.18 26.23
N GLU A 146 -2.43 14.63 27.49
CA GLU A 146 -1.62 15.79 27.89
C GLU A 146 -0.12 15.59 27.62
N GLU A 147 0.45 14.45 28.03
CA GLU A 147 1.87 14.16 27.79
C GLU A 147 2.20 14.12 26.29
N LEU A 148 1.35 13.48 25.50
CA LEU A 148 1.56 13.40 24.06
C LEU A 148 1.42 14.78 23.40
N LYS A 149 0.40 15.56 23.77
CA LYS A 149 0.18 16.93 23.29
C LYS A 149 1.41 17.80 23.55
N THR A 150 1.95 17.81 24.78
CA THR A 150 3.18 18.56 25.11
C THR A 150 4.37 18.13 24.27
N ARG A 151 4.53 16.83 24.02
CA ARG A 151 5.59 16.30 23.17
C ARG A 151 5.44 16.74 21.71
N LEU A 152 4.21 16.69 21.18
CA LEU A 152 3.91 16.99 19.79
C LEU A 152 4.11 18.47 19.46
N PHE A 153 3.83 19.39 20.39
CA PHE A 153 4.06 20.84 20.19
C PHE A 153 5.51 21.21 19.87
N ASN A 154 6.48 20.41 20.32
CA ASN A 154 7.90 20.64 20.07
C ASN A 154 8.42 19.93 18.80
N THR A 155 7.51 19.40 17.97
CA THR A 155 7.89 18.66 16.77
C THR A 155 8.18 19.62 15.60
N SER A 156 9.28 19.40 14.89
CA SER A 156 9.55 20.14 13.65
C SER A 156 8.49 19.84 12.60
N TYR A 157 7.94 20.90 12.01
CA TYR A 157 7.11 20.82 10.83
C TYR A 157 7.91 20.20 9.66
N TRP A 158 7.24 19.48 8.75
CA TRP A 158 7.79 18.74 7.60
C TRP A 158 8.76 17.57 7.86
N LYS A 159 9.42 17.50 9.01
CA LYS A 159 10.31 16.38 9.32
C LYS A 159 9.55 15.07 9.50
N TYR A 160 8.35 15.15 10.09
CA TYR A 160 7.55 14.00 10.45
C TYR A 160 6.17 14.04 9.80
N ILE A 161 5.63 12.85 9.57
CA ILE A 161 4.24 12.65 9.13
C ILE A 161 3.53 11.71 10.09
N PHE A 162 2.21 11.86 10.20
CA PHE A 162 1.42 11.24 11.24
C PHE A 162 0.18 10.54 10.67
N ARG A 163 -0.21 9.42 11.28
CA ARG A 163 -1.44 8.71 10.93
C ARG A 163 -2.16 8.24 12.19
N GLY A 164 -3.40 8.69 12.35
CA GLY A 164 -4.27 8.27 13.46
C GLY A 164 -5.11 7.05 13.11
N GLN A 165 -5.29 6.16 14.07
CA GLN A 165 -6.18 5.02 13.99
C GLN A 165 -7.02 4.89 15.25
N ALA A 166 -8.31 4.63 15.07
CA ALA A 166 -9.26 4.49 16.16
C ALA A 166 -9.06 3.23 17.03
N ASN A 167 -8.22 2.28 16.59
CA ASN A 167 -7.90 1.09 17.35
C ASN A 167 -6.40 0.78 17.21
N SER A 168 -5.70 0.68 18.34
CA SER A 168 -4.26 0.44 18.38
C SER A 168 -3.84 -0.93 17.86
N ARG A 169 -4.77 -1.88 17.74
CA ARG A 169 -4.51 -3.21 17.18
C ARG A 169 -4.45 -3.19 15.66
N TRP A 170 -4.97 -2.19 14.97
CA TRP A 170 -4.98 -2.20 13.51
C TRP A 170 -3.57 -2.00 12.93
N PRO A 171 -3.12 -2.85 12.00
CA PRO A 171 -1.83 -2.66 11.35
C PRO A 171 -1.88 -1.53 10.30
N LEU A 172 -0.71 -0.98 9.94
CA LEU A 172 -0.58 -0.19 8.71
C LEU A 172 -0.84 -1.08 7.50
N ARG A 173 -2.04 -0.96 6.92
CA ARG A 173 -2.50 -1.76 5.78
C ARG A 173 -3.53 -0.97 4.97
N SER A 174 -3.32 -0.87 3.65
CA SER A 174 -4.24 -0.12 2.78
C SER A 174 -5.61 -0.80 2.69
N LEU A 175 -6.65 -0.04 2.33
CA LEU A 175 -7.99 -0.60 2.19
C LEU A 175 -8.04 -1.64 1.05
N PHE A 176 -7.30 -1.42 -0.04
CA PHE A 176 -7.13 -2.42 -1.11
C PHE A 176 -6.69 -3.80 -0.59
N HIS A 177 -5.64 -3.86 0.22
CA HIS A 177 -5.17 -5.13 0.79
C HIS A 177 -6.13 -5.70 1.84
N ARG A 178 -6.80 -4.84 2.63
CA ARG A 178 -7.81 -5.27 3.62
C ARG A 178 -9.00 -5.97 2.98
N GLU A 179 -9.43 -5.53 1.80
CA GLU A 179 -10.47 -6.19 0.99
C GLU A 179 -9.98 -7.49 0.31
N GLY A 180 -8.77 -7.94 0.64
CA GLY A 180 -8.24 -9.24 0.22
C GLY A 180 -7.65 -9.24 -1.19
N ARG A 181 -7.30 -8.07 -1.75
CA ARG A 181 -6.63 -7.98 -3.05
C ARG A 181 -5.14 -7.75 -2.93
N ALA A 182 -4.38 -8.18 -3.93
CA ALA A 182 -2.94 -8.03 -4.05
C ALA A 182 -2.50 -7.64 -5.47
N ASP A 183 -3.28 -7.97 -6.52
CA ASP A 183 -2.88 -7.64 -7.90
C ASP A 183 -3.18 -6.16 -8.25
N LEU A 184 -2.14 -5.34 -8.10
CA LEU A 184 -2.19 -3.92 -8.43
C LEU A 184 -2.27 -3.62 -9.93
N TYR A 185 -1.75 -4.49 -10.81
CA TYR A 185 -1.83 -4.26 -12.25
C TYR A 185 -3.25 -4.52 -12.75
N ARG A 186 -3.89 -5.58 -12.25
CA ARG A 186 -5.32 -5.77 -12.49
C ARG A 186 -6.13 -4.59 -11.95
N TYR A 187 -5.81 -4.12 -10.75
CA TYR A 187 -6.45 -2.95 -10.14
C TYR A 187 -6.37 -1.69 -11.01
N THR A 188 -5.17 -1.35 -11.50
CA THR A 188 -5.00 -0.15 -12.33
C THR A 188 -5.66 -0.29 -13.70
N GLN A 189 -5.69 -1.49 -14.28
CA GLN A 189 -6.28 -1.74 -15.61
C GLN A 189 -7.80 -1.85 -15.60
N GLU A 190 -8.39 -2.44 -14.56
CA GLU A 190 -9.82 -2.73 -14.50
C GLU A 190 -10.56 -1.70 -13.63
N ASP A 191 -10.20 -1.65 -12.34
CA ASP A 191 -10.94 -0.93 -11.32
C ASP A 191 -10.82 0.58 -11.46
N VAL A 192 -9.59 1.09 -11.59
CA VAL A 192 -9.34 2.53 -11.76
C VAL A 192 -10.01 3.06 -13.02
N LEU A 193 -9.89 2.32 -14.13
CA LEU A 193 -10.53 2.68 -15.40
C LEU A 193 -12.06 2.61 -15.30
N HIS A 194 -12.62 1.62 -14.59
CA HIS A 194 -14.06 1.54 -14.36
C HIS A 194 -14.57 2.73 -13.55
N MET A 195 -13.88 3.07 -12.45
CA MET A 195 -14.24 4.19 -11.60
C MET A 195 -14.16 5.52 -12.35
N HIS A 196 -13.11 5.73 -13.15
CA HIS A 196 -12.98 6.94 -13.96
C HIS A 196 -14.12 7.10 -14.96
N ARG A 197 -14.50 6.03 -15.66
CA ARG A 197 -15.67 6.05 -16.58
C ARG A 197 -16.98 6.40 -15.87
N ARG A 198 -17.15 6.01 -14.61
CA ARG A 198 -18.36 6.28 -13.81
C ARG A 198 -18.39 7.70 -13.27
N LEU A 199 -17.24 8.23 -12.86
CA LEU A 199 -17.16 9.48 -12.12
C LEU A 199 -16.77 10.68 -12.98
N SER A 200 -16.21 10.50 -14.18
CA SER A 200 -15.70 11.59 -15.02
C SER A 200 -16.72 12.70 -15.27
N GLY A 201 -18.01 12.36 -15.43
CA GLY A 201 -19.09 13.33 -15.60
C GLY A 201 -19.51 14.08 -14.32
N LEU A 202 -19.04 13.65 -13.14
CA LEU A 202 -19.29 14.30 -11.85
C LEU A 202 -18.14 15.21 -11.39
N LEU A 203 -16.98 15.14 -12.06
CA LEU A 203 -15.81 15.94 -11.72
C LEU A 203 -15.96 17.37 -12.27
N SER A 204 -15.68 18.38 -11.45
CA SER A 204 -15.68 19.78 -11.88
C SER A 204 -14.55 20.08 -12.86
N HIS A 205 -13.42 19.39 -12.71
CA HIS A 205 -12.28 19.47 -13.61
C HIS A 205 -11.90 18.08 -14.14
N PRO A 206 -11.61 17.94 -15.44
CA PRO A 206 -11.19 16.66 -16.00
C PRO A 206 -9.85 16.22 -15.41
N MET A 207 -9.68 14.91 -15.23
CA MET A 207 -8.44 14.29 -14.76
C MET A 207 -7.97 13.28 -15.79
N ASP A 208 -6.72 13.39 -16.23
CA ASP A 208 -6.09 12.44 -17.15
C ASP A 208 -5.46 11.28 -16.35
N ILE A 209 -6.08 10.10 -16.43
CA ILE A 209 -5.59 8.91 -15.74
C ILE A 209 -4.60 8.08 -16.57
N ALA A 210 -4.28 8.50 -17.81
CA ALA A 210 -3.25 7.86 -18.62
C ALA A 210 -1.87 8.13 -18.00
N VAL A 211 -1.62 9.38 -17.60
CA VAL A 211 -0.40 9.77 -16.87
C VAL A 211 -0.45 9.35 -15.40
N ASN A 212 0.71 9.02 -14.85
CA ASN A 212 0.80 8.48 -13.50
C ASN A 212 0.31 9.45 -12.41
N ASP A 213 0.66 10.74 -12.50
CA ASP A 213 0.26 11.75 -11.50
C ASP A 213 -1.25 11.98 -11.47
N GLY A 214 -1.89 12.03 -12.65
CA GLY A 214 -3.33 12.19 -12.75
C GLY A 214 -4.08 10.95 -12.26
N ARG A 215 -3.55 9.75 -12.53
CA ARG A 215 -4.04 8.48 -11.95
C ARG A 215 -3.93 8.46 -10.42
N GLY A 216 -2.80 8.92 -9.89
CA GLY A 216 -2.56 9.04 -8.45
C GLY A 216 -3.50 10.04 -7.78
N SER A 217 -3.68 11.21 -8.40
CA SER A 217 -4.62 12.24 -7.92
C SER A 217 -6.06 11.74 -7.93
N PHE A 218 -6.45 10.97 -8.96
CA PHE A 218 -7.76 10.33 -9.02
C PHE A 218 -7.96 9.31 -7.90
N LEU A 219 -6.95 8.47 -7.61
CA LEU A 219 -7.01 7.56 -6.46
C LEU A 219 -7.07 8.28 -5.12
N HIS A 220 -6.32 9.38 -4.96
CA HIS A 220 -6.37 10.19 -3.75
C HIS A 220 -7.77 10.76 -3.49
N LEU A 221 -8.47 11.20 -4.55
CA LEU A 221 -9.88 11.57 -4.47
C LEU A 221 -10.75 10.37 -4.04
N LEU A 222 -10.61 9.22 -4.70
CA LEU A 222 -11.39 8.02 -4.41
C LEU A 222 -11.21 7.54 -2.96
N GLN A 223 -9.99 7.60 -2.43
CA GLN A 223 -9.63 7.22 -1.06
C GLN A 223 -10.44 8.03 -0.04
N HIS A 224 -10.60 9.34 -0.26
CA HIS A 224 -11.40 10.20 0.63
C HIS A 224 -12.90 9.89 0.59
N HIS A 225 -13.38 9.24 -0.47
CA HIS A 225 -14.76 8.78 -0.60
C HIS A 225 -14.93 7.29 -0.26
N GLY A 226 -13.92 6.66 0.35
CA GLY A 226 -14.00 5.32 0.90
C GLY A 226 -13.84 4.20 -0.12
N TYR A 227 -13.44 4.49 -1.37
CA TYR A 227 -13.13 3.45 -2.32
C TYR A 227 -11.83 2.73 -1.91
N PRO A 228 -11.75 1.38 -2.02
CA PRO A 228 -10.51 0.66 -1.73
C PRO A 228 -9.37 1.08 -2.66
N THR A 229 -8.36 1.75 -2.12
CA THR A 229 -7.14 2.11 -2.84
C THR A 229 -5.89 1.51 -2.19
N PRO A 230 -4.78 1.38 -2.93
CA PRO A 230 -3.48 1.00 -2.37
C PRO A 230 -2.79 2.15 -1.62
N LEU A 231 -3.53 3.21 -1.25
CA LEU A 231 -3.01 4.35 -0.52
C LEU A 231 -3.17 4.17 0.99
N LEU A 232 -2.29 4.83 1.75
CA LEU A 232 -2.52 5.19 3.15
C LEU A 232 -2.43 6.71 3.29
N ASP A 233 -3.39 7.27 4.01
CA ASP A 233 -3.42 8.70 4.33
C ASP A 233 -2.54 9.03 5.53
N TRP A 234 -1.77 10.09 5.40
CA TRP A 234 -0.90 10.68 6.41
C TRP A 234 -1.20 12.18 6.49
N SER A 235 -0.82 12.80 7.60
CA SER A 235 -0.91 14.24 7.79
C SER A 235 0.41 14.79 8.29
N PHE A 236 0.79 15.98 7.81
CA PHE A 236 1.89 16.74 8.41
C PHE A 236 1.55 17.29 9.80
N SER A 237 0.26 17.33 10.16
CA SER A 237 -0.19 17.74 11.48
C SER A 237 -0.43 16.53 12.39
N PRO A 238 0.29 16.42 13.52
CA PRO A 238 0.02 15.37 14.50
C PRO A 238 -1.36 15.52 15.15
N PHE A 239 -1.90 16.73 15.19
CA PHE A 239 -3.22 17.02 15.75
C PHE A 239 -4.36 16.62 14.80
N VAL A 240 -4.15 16.73 13.49
CA VAL A 240 -5.09 16.16 12.50
C VAL A 240 -5.08 14.63 12.60
N ALA A 241 -3.90 14.01 12.73
CA ALA A 241 -3.82 12.57 12.99
C ALA A 241 -4.54 12.18 14.29
N ALA A 242 -4.37 12.94 15.38
CA ALA A 242 -5.10 12.72 16.62
C ALA A 242 -6.62 12.81 16.42
N PHE A 243 -7.11 13.79 15.65
CA PHE A 243 -8.54 13.86 15.32
C PHE A 243 -9.03 12.57 14.65
N PHE A 244 -8.32 12.05 13.65
CA PHE A 244 -8.71 10.78 13.01
C PHE A 244 -8.65 9.58 13.96
N ALA A 245 -7.74 9.59 14.93
CA ALA A 245 -7.66 8.56 15.96
C ALA A 245 -8.89 8.62 16.91
N PHE A 246 -9.35 9.81 17.30
CA PHE A 246 -10.40 9.99 18.30
C PHE A 246 -11.83 10.20 17.77
N ARG A 247 -12.02 10.60 16.51
CA ARG A 247 -13.34 11.01 15.98
C ARG A 247 -14.44 9.94 16.00
N GLY A 248 -14.11 8.68 16.25
CA GLY A 248 -15.10 7.59 16.42
C GLY A 248 -15.51 7.34 17.87
N HIS A 249 -14.89 8.06 18.81
CA HIS A 249 -14.95 7.80 20.25
C HIS A 249 -15.49 8.99 21.05
N GLN A 250 -16.35 9.83 20.46
CA GLN A 250 -16.88 11.03 21.15
C GLN A 250 -17.62 10.68 22.47
N ARG A 251 -18.17 9.46 22.55
CA ARG A 251 -18.92 8.92 23.69
C ARG A 251 -18.07 8.17 24.71
N ALA A 252 -16.74 8.21 24.56
CA ALA A 252 -15.87 7.52 25.49
C ALA A 252 -16.03 8.05 26.91
N THR A 253 -16.06 7.13 27.86
CA THR A 253 -16.12 7.37 29.30
C THR A 253 -14.80 6.93 29.94
N ALA A 254 -14.61 7.28 31.22
CA ALA A 254 -13.47 6.81 32.01
C ALA A 254 -13.33 5.27 32.06
N SER A 255 -14.43 4.53 31.84
CA SER A 255 -14.43 3.05 31.82
C SER A 255 -14.28 2.45 30.42
N THR A 256 -14.18 3.27 29.36
CA THR A 256 -14.07 2.76 27.99
C THR A 256 -12.71 2.11 27.78
N PRO A 257 -12.65 0.80 27.49
CA PRO A 257 -11.38 0.08 27.38
C PRO A 257 -10.72 0.33 26.02
N GLY A 258 -9.40 0.11 25.99
CA GLY A 258 -8.61 0.12 24.76
C GLY A 258 -7.94 1.45 24.47
N TYR A 259 -7.22 1.47 23.35
CA TYR A 259 -6.35 2.58 22.96
C TYR A 259 -6.60 2.94 21.50
N VAL A 260 -6.54 4.24 21.23
CA VAL A 260 -6.28 4.74 19.88
C VAL A 260 -4.78 4.72 19.63
N ARG A 261 -4.35 4.79 18.36
CA ARG A 261 -2.94 4.83 17.99
C ARG A 261 -2.64 5.97 17.04
N ILE A 262 -1.52 6.65 17.26
CA ILE A 262 -0.94 7.61 16.32
C ILE A 262 0.42 7.07 15.90
N PHE A 263 0.58 6.79 14.61
CA PHE A 263 1.88 6.51 14.02
C PHE A 263 2.61 7.80 13.68
N ARG A 264 3.93 7.77 13.80
CA ARG A 264 4.85 8.81 13.33
C ARG A 264 5.90 8.18 12.44
N ILE A 265 6.09 8.73 11.25
CA ILE A 265 7.22 8.41 10.38
C ILE A 265 8.17 9.61 10.33
N ASP A 266 9.47 9.35 10.49
CA ASP A 266 10.53 10.31 10.12
C ASP A 266 10.60 10.39 8.60
N TYR A 267 9.79 11.31 8.06
CA TYR A 267 9.56 11.46 6.63
C TYR A 267 10.81 11.90 5.90
N GLU A 268 11.54 12.86 6.48
CA GLU A 268 12.83 13.33 5.95
C GLU A 268 13.87 12.21 5.92
N ALA A 269 13.99 11.42 6.99
CA ALA A 269 14.93 10.29 6.99
C ALA A 269 14.54 9.22 5.97
N TRP A 270 13.23 8.93 5.81
CA TRP A 270 12.74 7.96 4.83
C TRP A 270 13.07 8.40 3.40
N THR A 271 12.68 9.62 3.01
CA THR A 271 12.88 10.11 1.63
C THR A 271 14.34 10.28 1.25
N ASN A 272 15.22 10.56 2.23
CA ASN A 272 16.66 10.62 2.01
C ASN A 272 17.36 9.25 1.97
N THR A 273 16.67 8.16 2.35
CA THR A 273 17.28 6.83 2.46
C THR A 273 16.68 5.81 1.49
N MET A 274 15.38 5.90 1.23
CA MET A 274 14.64 4.95 0.41
C MET A 274 14.40 5.50 -1.00
N GLU A 275 14.47 4.63 -1.99
CA GLU A 275 14.07 4.97 -3.36
C GLU A 275 12.56 5.32 -3.39
N SER A 276 12.24 6.50 -3.93
CA SER A 276 10.85 6.87 -4.20
C SER A 276 10.43 6.32 -5.55
N ILE A 277 9.44 5.44 -5.54
CA ILE A 277 8.82 4.86 -6.73
C ILE A 277 7.39 5.41 -6.79
N PRO A 278 7.13 6.48 -7.56
CA PRO A 278 5.84 7.17 -7.58
C PRO A 278 4.76 6.40 -8.34
N MET A 279 4.92 5.09 -8.59
CA MET A 279 4.00 4.29 -9.38
C MET A 279 2.96 3.58 -8.52
N LEU A 280 1.70 3.64 -8.96
CA LEU A 280 0.57 2.96 -8.30
C LEU A 280 0.66 1.44 -8.31
N ALA A 281 1.32 0.87 -9.33
CA ALA A 281 1.62 -0.54 -9.44
C ALA A 281 3.10 -0.69 -9.78
N THR A 282 3.81 -1.48 -8.98
CA THR A 282 5.23 -1.79 -9.17
C THR A 282 5.44 -3.27 -8.89
N PRO A 283 6.35 -3.94 -9.61
CA PRO A 283 6.57 -5.37 -9.44
C PRO A 283 7.50 -5.67 -8.24
N ARG A 284 7.94 -4.64 -7.49
CA ARG A 284 8.72 -4.75 -6.24
C ARG A 284 7.87 -4.34 -5.04
N ASN A 285 8.30 -4.74 -3.86
CA ASN A 285 7.82 -4.17 -2.61
C ASN A 285 8.16 -2.68 -2.56
N ASN A 286 7.17 -1.86 -2.22
CA ASN A 286 7.28 -0.41 -2.24
C ASN A 286 6.39 0.22 -1.17
N LEU A 287 6.92 1.29 -0.58
CA LEU A 287 6.18 2.28 0.18
C LEU A 287 6.78 3.63 -0.20
N SER A 288 6.04 4.43 -0.96
CA SER A 288 6.48 5.74 -1.42
C SER A 288 5.47 6.80 -1.02
N PHE A 289 5.96 7.91 -0.47
CA PHE A 289 5.13 9.04 -0.06
C PHE A 289 5.04 10.05 -1.19
N LEU A 290 3.82 10.45 -1.53
CA LEU A 290 3.52 11.31 -2.66
C LEU A 290 2.51 12.38 -2.25
N GLU A 291 2.79 13.61 -2.67
CA GLU A 291 1.86 14.72 -2.63
C GLU A 291 1.14 14.78 -3.98
N PHE A 292 -0.10 14.32 -4.01
CA PHE A 292 -0.92 14.37 -5.21
C PHE A 292 -1.53 15.75 -5.41
N GLN A 293 -1.86 16.07 -6.66
CA GLN A 293 -2.60 17.29 -6.96
C GLN A 293 -3.98 17.23 -6.29
N THR A 294 -4.39 18.36 -5.70
CA THR A 294 -5.63 18.46 -4.91
C THR A 294 -6.87 18.79 -5.77
N ILE A 295 -6.77 18.65 -7.08
CA ILE A 295 -7.86 18.94 -8.02
C ILE A 295 -9.07 18.05 -7.72
N ASN A 296 -10.26 18.65 -7.68
CA ASN A 296 -11.52 18.02 -7.24
C ASN A 296 -11.51 17.48 -5.80
N ASN A 297 -10.46 17.71 -5.00
CA ASN A 297 -10.31 17.16 -3.66
C ASN A 297 -10.15 18.26 -2.59
N PRO A 298 -11.26 18.88 -2.15
CA PRO A 298 -11.22 19.98 -1.17
C PRO A 298 -10.77 19.55 0.22
N ARG A 299 -10.70 18.23 0.49
CA ARG A 299 -10.32 17.66 1.79
C ARG A 299 -8.80 17.63 2.02
N ALA A 300 -8.01 17.63 0.95
CA ALA A 300 -6.56 17.44 1.04
C ALA A 300 -5.84 18.56 1.82
N ILE A 301 -6.16 19.82 1.54
CA ILE A 301 -5.50 20.98 2.18
C ILE A 301 -5.85 21.09 3.67
N PRO A 302 -7.13 21.08 4.10
CA PRO A 302 -7.46 21.16 5.53
C PRO A 302 -6.89 20.02 6.37
N GLN A 303 -6.76 18.83 5.77
CA GLN A 303 -6.18 17.66 6.44
C GLN A 303 -4.66 17.66 6.44
N GLN A 304 -4.02 18.63 5.78
CA GLN A 304 -2.57 18.66 5.54
C GLN A 304 -2.09 17.30 5.00
N ALA A 305 -2.85 16.78 4.03
CA ALA A 305 -2.80 15.39 3.63
C ALA A 305 -1.54 15.09 2.81
N LEU A 306 -0.95 13.94 3.10
CA LEU A 306 0.05 13.25 2.30
C LEU A 306 -0.44 11.83 2.07
N SER A 307 -0.22 11.25 0.90
CA SER A 307 -0.53 9.85 0.67
C SER A 307 0.74 9.03 0.57
N SER A 308 0.71 7.79 1.06
CA SER A 308 1.71 6.80 0.67
C SER A 308 1.09 5.78 -0.26
N VAL A 309 1.71 5.53 -1.40
CA VAL A 309 1.42 4.40 -2.28
C VAL A 309 2.16 3.18 -1.75
N THR A 310 1.47 2.05 -1.62
CA THR A 310 2.11 0.80 -1.22
C THR A 310 1.75 -0.38 -2.12
N SER A 311 2.76 -1.19 -2.44
CA SER A 311 2.58 -2.50 -3.10
C SER A 311 2.59 -3.67 -2.14
N VAL A 312 2.73 -3.41 -0.83
CA VAL A 312 2.82 -4.46 0.18
C VAL A 312 1.57 -4.52 1.05
N ASP A 313 1.16 -5.75 1.36
CA ASP A 313 0.07 -6.02 2.30
C ASP A 313 0.48 -5.65 3.74
N ASP A 314 1.71 -5.99 4.13
CA ASP A 314 2.26 -5.81 5.48
C ASP A 314 3.26 -4.65 5.53
N VAL A 315 2.75 -3.42 5.57
CA VAL A 315 3.58 -2.19 5.52
C VAL A 315 4.55 -2.12 6.70
N GLU A 316 4.11 -2.55 7.89
CA GLU A 316 4.95 -2.51 9.10
C GLU A 316 6.17 -3.43 8.99
N SER A 317 5.99 -4.65 8.47
CA SER A 317 7.12 -5.57 8.26
C SER A 317 8.06 -5.08 7.17
N TYR A 318 7.51 -4.44 6.13
CA TYR A 318 8.33 -3.85 5.08
C TYR A 318 9.18 -2.70 5.62
N ILE A 319 8.60 -1.78 6.40
CA ILE A 319 9.35 -0.71 7.07
C ILE A 319 10.44 -1.31 7.97
N ALA A 320 10.12 -2.32 8.79
CA ALA A 320 11.12 -2.96 9.66
C ALA A 320 12.28 -3.61 8.88
N GLN A 321 12.01 -4.18 7.69
CA GLN A 321 13.05 -4.69 6.80
C GLN A 321 13.94 -3.57 6.25
N CYS A 322 13.33 -2.46 5.83
CA CYS A 322 14.03 -1.25 5.41
C CYS A 322 14.91 -0.69 6.53
N GLU A 323 14.38 -0.56 7.76
CA GLU A 323 15.13 -0.08 8.93
C GLU A 323 16.36 -0.94 9.22
N LYS A 324 16.21 -2.27 9.15
CA LYS A 324 17.33 -3.21 9.29
C LYS A 324 18.37 -3.06 8.18
N GLY A 325 17.92 -2.91 6.94
CA GLY A 325 18.80 -2.76 5.77
C GLY A 325 19.59 -1.45 5.76
N SER A 326 18.98 -0.35 6.22
CA SER A 326 19.61 0.96 6.27
C SER A 326 20.27 1.30 7.62
N ASN A 327 20.08 0.46 8.64
CA ASN A 327 20.50 0.73 10.02
C ASN A 327 19.98 2.10 10.55
N LYS A 328 18.70 2.41 10.27
CA LYS A 328 18.02 3.64 10.68
C LYS A 328 16.60 3.30 11.12
N GLY A 329 16.08 3.95 12.16
CA GLY A 329 14.66 3.84 12.53
C GLY A 329 13.83 4.90 11.82
N PHE A 330 12.64 4.53 11.35
CA PHE A 330 11.71 5.40 10.64
C PHE A 330 10.34 5.48 11.30
N LEU A 331 9.84 4.39 11.89
CA LEU A 331 8.45 4.29 12.38
C LEU A 331 8.36 4.21 13.90
N GLU A 332 7.50 5.05 14.47
CA GLU A 332 7.11 5.02 15.87
C GLU A 332 5.59 4.98 16.01
N ALA A 333 5.11 4.47 17.16
CA ALA A 333 3.69 4.46 17.50
C ALA A 333 3.46 4.96 18.94
N PHE A 334 2.37 5.72 19.11
CA PHE A 334 1.90 6.24 20.38
C PHE A 334 0.49 5.72 20.64
N ASP A 335 0.30 5.04 21.77
CA ASP A 335 -1.01 4.55 22.20
C ASP A 335 -1.58 5.48 23.27
N ILE A 336 -2.84 5.89 23.08
CA ILE A 336 -3.53 6.81 24.00
C ILE A 336 -4.86 6.15 24.41
N PRO A 337 -5.20 6.12 25.71
CA PRO A 337 -6.46 5.53 26.15
C PRO A 337 -7.66 6.16 25.43
N ILE A 338 -8.63 5.33 25.02
CA ILE A 338 -9.87 5.82 24.37
C ILE A 338 -10.64 6.76 25.31
N SER A 339 -10.55 6.55 26.62
CA SER A 339 -11.15 7.41 27.65
C SER A 339 -10.71 8.88 27.59
N GLU A 340 -9.59 9.19 26.96
CA GLU A 340 -9.08 10.56 26.78
C GLU A 340 -9.77 11.31 25.62
N ALA A 341 -10.60 10.63 24.82
CA ALA A 341 -11.21 11.22 23.62
C ALA A 341 -11.98 12.53 23.87
N PRO A 342 -12.79 12.69 24.94
CA PRO A 342 -13.50 13.94 25.19
C PRO A 342 -12.55 15.13 25.41
N ALA A 343 -11.45 14.93 26.17
CA ALA A 343 -10.45 15.96 26.41
C ALA A 343 -9.67 16.29 25.13
N ALA A 344 -9.23 15.25 24.41
CA ALA A 344 -8.51 15.42 23.16
C ALA A 344 -9.33 16.17 22.09
N LEU A 345 -10.59 15.78 21.90
CA LEU A 345 -11.46 16.43 20.92
C LEU A 345 -11.84 17.86 21.32
N ALA A 346 -11.91 18.19 22.61
CA ALA A 346 -12.12 19.55 23.07
C ALA A 346 -10.92 20.45 22.74
N ASP A 347 -9.70 19.99 22.99
CA ASP A 347 -8.48 20.71 22.62
C ASP A 347 -8.35 20.90 21.11
N LEU A 348 -8.59 19.84 20.33
CA LEU A 348 -8.52 19.89 18.87
C LEU A 348 -9.51 20.91 18.29
N ARG A 349 -10.70 21.04 18.90
CA ARG A 349 -11.68 22.06 18.52
C ARG A 349 -11.16 23.47 18.76
N LEU A 350 -10.46 23.73 19.87
CA LEU A 350 -9.82 25.02 20.14
C LEU A 350 -8.71 25.35 19.12
N MET A 351 -8.10 24.33 18.53
CA MET A 351 -7.13 24.46 17.44
C MET A 351 -7.78 24.60 16.04
N GLY A 352 -9.11 24.62 15.95
CA GLY A 352 -9.85 24.68 14.69
C GLY A 352 -9.89 23.35 13.92
N ILE A 353 -9.52 22.24 14.56
CA ILE A 353 -9.53 20.90 13.97
C ILE A 353 -10.85 20.22 14.32
N THR A 354 -11.82 20.33 13.41
CA THR A 354 -13.18 19.80 13.55
C THR A 354 -13.59 19.02 12.31
N ALA A 355 -14.70 18.28 12.38
CA ALA A 355 -15.22 17.59 11.19
C ALA A 355 -15.62 18.57 10.07
N GLY A 356 -16.19 19.75 10.41
CA GLY A 356 -16.56 20.75 9.42
C GLY A 356 -15.37 21.41 8.74
N SER A 357 -14.26 21.62 9.46
CA SER A 357 -13.03 22.16 8.85
C SER A 357 -12.29 21.11 8.01
N LEU A 358 -12.21 19.86 8.48
CA LEU A 358 -11.48 18.79 7.79
C LEU A 358 -12.23 18.15 6.61
N PHE A 359 -13.57 18.21 6.61
CA PHE A 359 -14.41 17.68 5.52
C PHE A 359 -15.32 18.78 4.97
N PRO A 360 -14.79 19.72 4.16
CA PRO A 360 -15.58 20.79 3.59
C PRO A 360 -16.81 20.26 2.85
N GLY A 361 -17.97 20.82 3.18
CA GLY A 361 -19.26 20.43 2.60
C GLY A 361 -20.28 20.03 3.65
N ILE A 362 -21.40 19.49 3.15
CA ILE A 362 -22.57 19.14 3.96
C ILE A 362 -22.22 18.04 4.97
N ASP A 363 -21.49 17.00 4.54
CA ASP A 363 -21.17 15.85 5.39
C ASP A 363 -20.37 16.23 6.64
N GLY A 364 -19.30 17.02 6.47
CA GLY A 364 -18.48 17.47 7.59
C GLY A 364 -19.23 18.40 8.54
N THR A 365 -20.05 19.30 7.99
CA THR A 365 -20.90 20.20 8.78
C THR A 365 -21.90 19.40 9.61
N CYS A 366 -22.59 18.43 9.00
CA CYS A 366 -23.53 17.56 9.69
C CYS A 366 -22.86 16.69 10.74
N GLU A 367 -21.66 16.17 10.49
CA GLU A 367 -20.90 15.41 11.48
C GLU A 367 -20.50 16.28 12.69
N GLU A 368 -20.00 17.49 12.45
CA GLU A 368 -19.59 18.39 13.52
C GLU A 368 -20.78 18.77 14.41
N ILE A 369 -21.88 19.26 13.83
CA ILE A 369 -23.06 19.64 14.59
C ILE A 369 -23.65 18.45 15.34
N ARG A 370 -23.62 17.25 14.76
CA ARG A 370 -24.07 16.02 15.43
C ARG A 370 -23.23 15.75 16.68
N SER A 371 -21.91 15.88 16.59
CA SER A 371 -21.01 15.68 17.73
C SER A 371 -21.22 16.70 18.86
N LEU A 372 -21.72 17.89 18.53
CA LEU A 372 -22.00 18.97 19.50
C LEU A 372 -23.38 18.87 20.15
N ARG A 373 -24.40 18.48 19.37
CA ARG A 373 -25.80 18.52 19.79
C ARG A 373 -26.34 17.17 20.25
N PHE A 374 -25.73 16.07 19.81
CA PHE A 374 -26.14 14.70 20.11
C PHE A 374 -24.94 13.88 20.59
N PRO A 375 -24.24 14.32 21.67
CA PRO A 375 -23.03 13.69 22.15
C PRO A 375 -23.21 12.20 22.44
#